data_AF-A0A2S3QLR1-F1
#
_entry.id   AF-A0A2S3QLR1-F1
#
_cell.length_a   1.000
_cell.length_b   1.000
_cell.length_c   1.000
_cell.angle_alpha   90.00
_cell.angle_beta   90.00
_cell.angle_gamma   90.00
#
_symmetry.space_group_name_H-M   'P 1'
#
loop_
_entity.id
_entity.type
_entity.pdbx_description
1 polymer ?
#
loop_
_entity_poly.entity_id
_entity_poly.type
_entity_poly.pdbx_seq_one_letter_code
_entity_poly.pdbx_strand_id
1 'polypeptide(L)'
;MLEKQYKALLEFICQNVEEHNFNIVLKSFRDFIKTEFDSKTPLVFATLDNESSNPIIRDFYNNKVIEEYPSKVYQELMGALKTQKLHLEIEGDKYRFVEVGFNGSQSLYLVLNGEFPSDIFRQLENYIQSKFRSLLQVKELQRLQALAHVDDVTGLYNQRKFKSDIDAAIREYDALERSFSLIFIDIDYFKSINDGHGHLIGTSLLQQVAETIRSTVREDDLCYRYGGDEFVVLAPYSSLEDAKMIGQRILSRVKSTVYKIEAELEINTHEDEDVQLSVSIGVANYPTNASGRNEIIGMADRMMYEAKKSGRGKVCVADS
;
A
#
# COMPACT_ATOMS: atom_id res chain seq x y z
N MET A 1 13.72 34.34 -30.74
CA MET A 1 13.35 32.91 -30.54
C MET A 1 13.68 32.48 -29.11
N LEU A 2 14.94 32.59 -28.68
CA LEU A 2 15.39 32.19 -27.33
C LEU A 2 14.61 32.87 -26.18
N GLU A 3 14.37 34.18 -26.27
CA GLU A 3 13.62 34.95 -25.25
C GLU A 3 12.15 34.50 -25.13
N LYS A 4 11.52 34.12 -26.26
CA LYS A 4 10.16 33.57 -26.29
C LYS A 4 10.12 32.20 -25.60
N GLN A 5 11.05 31.31 -25.93
CA GLN A 5 11.14 29.97 -25.33
C GLN A 5 11.48 30.04 -23.83
N TYR A 6 12.31 31.01 -23.42
CA TYR A 6 12.60 31.25 -22.00
C TYR A 6 11.36 31.71 -21.23
N LYS A 7 10.58 32.63 -21.80
CA LYS A 7 9.31 33.07 -21.22
C LYS A 7 8.31 31.91 -21.12
N ALA A 8 8.18 31.10 -22.16
CA ALA A 8 7.31 29.93 -22.16
C ALA A 8 7.71 28.91 -21.08
N LEU A 9 9.02 28.69 -20.86
CA LEU A 9 9.52 27.84 -19.78
C LEU A 9 9.11 28.37 -18.39
N LEU A 10 9.26 29.68 -18.15
CA LEU A 10 8.86 30.29 -16.89
C LEU A 10 7.34 30.18 -16.66
N GLU A 11 6.54 30.43 -17.69
CA GLU A 11 5.08 30.27 -17.62
C GLU A 11 4.69 28.82 -17.29
N PHE A 12 5.32 27.84 -17.95
CA PHE A 12 5.13 26.42 -17.64
C PHE A 12 5.48 26.08 -16.19
N ILE A 13 6.63 26.55 -15.68
CA ILE A 13 7.06 26.32 -14.30
C ILE A 13 6.04 26.95 -13.33
N CYS A 14 5.63 28.21 -13.56
CA CYS A 14 4.67 28.90 -12.71
C CYS A 14 3.31 28.21 -12.66
N GLN A 15 2.80 27.71 -13.80
CA GLN A 15 1.52 27.00 -13.87
C GLN A 15 1.53 25.67 -13.09
N ASN A 16 2.70 25.05 -12.93
CA ASN A 16 2.84 23.74 -12.32
C ASN A 16 3.53 23.76 -10.95
N VAL A 17 3.88 24.93 -10.42
CA VAL A 17 4.67 25.03 -9.18
C VAL A 17 3.89 24.44 -7.99
N GLU A 18 2.60 24.75 -7.89
CA GLU A 18 1.68 24.26 -6.84
C GLU A 18 0.96 22.95 -7.22
N GLU A 19 1.14 22.42 -8.43
CA GLU A 19 0.51 21.17 -8.81
C GLU A 19 1.21 19.98 -8.16
N HIS A 20 0.45 19.22 -7.38
CA HIS A 20 0.92 18.05 -6.61
C HIS A 20 0.55 16.74 -7.29
N ASN A 21 -0.43 16.76 -8.20
CA ASN A 21 -0.76 15.62 -9.03
C ASN A 21 0.27 15.47 -10.15
N PHE A 22 1.15 14.51 -9.96
CA PHE A 22 2.23 14.25 -10.88
C PHE A 22 1.76 14.00 -12.31
N ASN A 23 0.68 13.24 -12.52
CA ASN A 23 0.18 12.95 -13.86
C ASN A 23 -0.23 14.23 -14.62
N ILE A 24 -0.73 15.24 -13.90
CA ILE A 24 -1.08 16.55 -14.47
C ILE A 24 0.20 17.29 -14.88
N VAL A 25 1.19 17.36 -13.99
CA VAL A 25 2.51 17.99 -14.26
C VAL A 25 3.17 17.36 -15.49
N LEU A 26 3.14 16.03 -15.59
CA LEU A 26 3.73 15.33 -16.71
C LEU A 26 2.99 15.62 -18.02
N LYS A 27 1.67 15.60 -18.00
CA LYS A 27 0.88 15.90 -19.19
C LYS A 27 1.18 17.32 -19.67
N SER A 28 1.21 18.28 -18.75
CA SER A 28 1.60 19.66 -19.04
C SER A 28 3.03 19.74 -19.59
N PHE A 29 3.98 18.97 -19.01
CA PHE A 29 5.36 18.91 -19.47
C PHE A 29 5.49 18.39 -20.90
N ARG A 30 4.80 17.28 -21.23
CA ARG A 30 4.75 16.73 -22.58
C ARG A 30 4.20 17.75 -23.58
N ASP A 31 3.09 18.38 -23.24
CA ASP A 31 2.44 19.33 -24.13
C ASP A 31 3.33 20.58 -24.34
N PHE A 32 4.02 21.03 -23.29
CA PHE A 32 5.03 22.10 -23.35
C PHE A 32 6.18 21.75 -24.30
N ILE A 33 6.85 20.61 -24.12
CA ILE A 33 8.02 20.30 -24.94
C ILE A 33 7.67 20.02 -26.41
N LYS A 34 6.48 19.47 -26.66
CA LYS A 34 5.97 19.26 -28.01
C LYS A 34 5.69 20.59 -28.70
N THR A 35 5.13 21.55 -27.97
CA THR A 35 4.75 22.86 -28.54
C THR A 35 5.96 23.77 -28.76
N GLU A 36 6.89 23.84 -27.81
CA GLU A 36 7.98 24.82 -27.83
C GLU A 36 9.28 24.30 -28.48
N PHE A 37 9.44 22.97 -28.60
CA PHE A 37 10.67 22.33 -29.11
C PHE A 37 10.42 21.24 -30.17
N ASP A 38 9.18 21.04 -30.62
CA ASP A 38 8.79 19.96 -31.55
C ASP A 38 9.26 18.57 -31.08
N SER A 39 9.29 18.37 -29.75
CA SER A 39 9.80 17.17 -29.12
C SER A 39 8.79 16.03 -29.17
N LYS A 40 9.26 14.80 -29.41
CA LYS A 40 8.48 13.57 -29.21
C LYS A 40 8.15 13.35 -27.72
N THR A 41 7.18 12.48 -27.44
CA THR A 41 6.79 12.14 -26.06
C THR A 41 8.00 11.67 -25.24
N PRO A 42 8.22 12.21 -24.03
CA PRO A 42 9.30 11.77 -23.16
C PRO A 42 9.14 10.32 -22.76
N LEU A 43 10.26 9.60 -22.72
CA LEU A 43 10.33 8.27 -22.15
C LEU A 43 11.01 8.27 -20.78
N VAL A 44 10.61 7.32 -19.94
CA VAL A 44 11.34 7.03 -18.70
C VAL A 44 12.03 5.67 -18.81
N PHE A 45 13.32 5.70 -18.55
CA PHE A 45 14.21 4.55 -18.52
C PHE A 45 14.65 4.28 -17.10
N ALA A 46 14.72 3.01 -16.72
CA ALA A 46 15.24 2.56 -15.43
C ALA A 46 16.43 1.62 -15.65
N THR A 47 17.60 1.95 -15.11
CA THR A 47 18.77 1.06 -15.10
C THR A 47 18.89 0.41 -13.73
N LEU A 48 19.05 -0.90 -13.64
CA LEU A 48 19.36 -1.58 -12.38
C LEU A 48 20.81 -1.27 -11.97
N ASP A 49 21.06 -1.19 -10.66
CA ASP A 49 22.39 -0.89 -10.09
C ASP A 49 23.43 -2.00 -10.38
N ASN A 50 22.97 -3.22 -10.69
CA ASN A 50 23.82 -4.28 -11.20
C ASN A 50 24.10 -4.02 -12.68
N GLU A 51 25.31 -3.52 -12.99
CA GLU A 51 25.84 -3.12 -14.31
C GLU A 51 25.58 -4.13 -15.47
N SER A 52 25.21 -5.37 -15.15
CA SER A 52 24.95 -6.46 -16.09
C SER A 52 23.53 -6.49 -16.68
N SER A 53 22.59 -5.66 -16.22
CA SER A 53 21.17 -5.78 -16.58
C SER A 53 20.75 -4.81 -17.69
N ASN A 54 19.87 -5.25 -18.59
CA ASN A 54 19.30 -4.35 -19.59
C ASN A 54 18.35 -3.34 -18.92
N PRO A 55 18.36 -2.05 -19.31
CA PRO A 55 17.45 -1.08 -18.75
C PRO A 55 15.99 -1.44 -19.07
N ILE A 56 15.09 -1.13 -18.13
CA ILE A 56 13.65 -1.31 -18.29
C ILE A 56 13.07 0.01 -18.80
N ILE A 57 12.33 -0.04 -19.91
CA ILE A 57 11.61 1.12 -20.45
C ILE A 57 10.18 1.10 -19.94
N ARG A 58 9.70 2.28 -19.53
CA ARG A 58 8.28 2.48 -19.27
C ARG A 58 7.80 3.72 -20.00
N ASP A 59 6.65 3.59 -20.66
CA ASP A 59 5.86 4.77 -20.94
C ASP A 59 5.37 5.31 -19.61
N PHE A 60 5.82 6.51 -19.34
CA PHE A 60 5.62 7.21 -18.11
C PHE A 60 4.15 7.54 -17.83
N TYR A 61 3.34 7.67 -18.89
CA TYR A 61 1.94 8.10 -18.79
C TYR A 61 0.96 6.96 -18.61
N ASN A 62 1.28 5.78 -19.14
CA ASN A 62 0.30 4.69 -19.25
C ASN A 62 0.56 3.52 -18.30
N ASN A 63 1.68 3.52 -17.55
CA ASN A 63 2.09 2.45 -16.64
C ASN A 63 2.10 1.03 -17.27
N LYS A 64 1.93 0.98 -18.59
CA LYS A 64 2.05 -0.17 -19.47
C LYS A 64 3.46 -0.12 -20.04
N VAL A 65 4.06 -1.29 -20.19
CA VAL A 65 5.19 -1.45 -21.13
C VAL A 65 4.59 -1.13 -22.50
N ILE A 66 4.86 0.06 -23.04
CA ILE A 66 4.26 0.48 -24.31
C ILE A 66 5.32 0.48 -25.41
N GLU A 67 4.89 -0.21 -26.47
CA GLU A 67 5.13 -0.13 -27.92
C GLU A 67 6.56 0.13 -28.42
N GLU A 68 6.93 -0.73 -29.35
CA GLU A 68 8.21 -0.82 -30.03
C GLU A 68 8.68 0.55 -30.53
N TYR A 69 9.65 1.15 -29.81
CA TYR A 69 10.62 2.00 -30.48
C TYR A 69 11.27 1.16 -31.58
N PRO A 70 11.61 1.74 -32.75
CA PRO A 70 12.42 1.04 -33.72
C PRO A 70 13.61 0.40 -33.00
N SER A 71 13.77 -0.91 -33.15
CA SER A 71 14.70 -1.72 -32.33
C SER A 71 16.11 -1.14 -32.30
N LYS A 72 16.51 -0.46 -33.37
CA LYS A 72 17.77 0.28 -33.49
C LYS A 72 17.85 1.51 -32.58
N VAL A 73 16.85 2.41 -32.61
CA VAL A 73 16.79 3.59 -31.73
C VAL A 73 16.81 3.15 -30.27
N TYR A 74 16.05 2.09 -29.96
CA TYR A 74 16.06 1.45 -28.65
C TYR A 74 17.47 1.01 -28.24
N GLN A 75 18.15 0.21 -29.07
CA GLN A 75 19.47 -0.32 -28.72
C GLN A 75 20.52 0.78 -28.52
N GLU A 76 20.48 1.84 -29.33
CA GLU A 76 21.41 2.95 -29.20
C GLU A 76 21.17 3.76 -27.91
N LEU A 77 19.90 4.00 -27.53
CA LEU A 77 19.56 4.63 -26.24
C LEU A 77 20.02 3.76 -25.05
N MET A 78 19.92 2.42 -25.16
CA MET A 78 20.43 1.48 -24.15
C MET A 78 21.95 1.46 -24.04
N GLY A 79 22.65 1.50 -25.17
CA GLY A 79 24.11 1.65 -25.17
C GLY A 79 24.56 2.96 -24.51
N ALA A 80 23.86 4.05 -24.78
CA ALA A 80 24.16 5.35 -24.18
C ALA A 80 24.01 5.35 -22.65
N LEU A 81 22.93 4.79 -22.11
CA LEU A 81 22.76 4.69 -20.65
C LEU A 81 23.82 3.80 -19.98
N LYS A 82 24.20 2.67 -20.59
CA LYS A 82 25.28 1.80 -20.07
C LYS A 82 26.64 2.49 -20.05
N THR A 83 26.89 3.39 -20.98
CA THR A 83 28.14 4.15 -21.09
C THR A 83 28.06 5.54 -20.44
N GLN A 84 26.98 5.82 -19.70
CA GLN A 84 26.69 7.12 -19.07
C GLN A 84 26.74 8.31 -20.03
N LYS A 85 26.45 8.08 -21.31
CA LYS A 85 26.42 9.13 -22.33
C LYS A 85 25.06 9.84 -22.31
N LEU A 86 25.03 11.05 -21.75
CA LEU A 86 23.78 11.81 -21.55
C LEU A 86 23.28 12.57 -22.79
N HIS A 87 23.90 12.39 -23.94
CA HIS A 87 23.45 12.94 -25.21
C HIS A 87 23.78 11.97 -26.35
N LEU A 88 22.89 11.87 -27.33
CA LEU A 88 23.03 10.95 -28.45
C LEU A 88 22.37 11.54 -29.69
N GLU A 89 22.85 11.18 -30.87
CA GLU A 89 22.20 11.51 -32.14
C GLU A 89 21.97 10.20 -32.89
N ILE A 90 20.71 9.93 -33.25
CA ILE A 90 20.30 8.70 -33.93
C ILE A 90 19.53 9.14 -35.18
N GLU A 91 20.02 8.80 -36.37
CA GLU A 91 19.31 9.09 -37.63
C GLU A 91 18.94 10.58 -37.83
N GLY A 92 19.76 11.48 -37.27
CA GLY A 92 19.55 12.94 -37.32
C GLY A 92 18.70 13.50 -36.16
N ASP A 93 18.04 12.63 -35.39
CA ASP A 93 17.31 13.01 -34.19
C ASP A 93 18.26 13.10 -32.98
N LYS A 94 18.23 14.23 -32.29
CA LYS A 94 19.03 14.44 -31.07
C LYS A 94 18.26 14.01 -29.84
N TYR A 95 18.94 13.33 -28.92
CA TYR A 95 18.41 12.84 -27.67
C TYR A 95 19.26 13.36 -26.51
N ARG A 96 18.59 13.75 -25.42
CA ARG A 96 19.22 14.11 -24.16
C ARG A 96 18.60 13.32 -23.02
N PHE A 97 19.45 12.92 -22.09
CA PHE A 97 19.06 12.19 -20.90
C PHE A 97 19.14 13.12 -19.71
N VAL A 98 18.09 13.13 -18.90
CA VAL A 98 18.05 13.80 -17.61
C VAL A 98 17.93 12.71 -16.55
N GLU A 99 18.93 12.56 -15.70
CA GLU A 99 18.80 11.71 -14.52
C GLU A 99 17.79 12.34 -13.56
N VAL A 100 16.73 11.62 -13.24
CA VAL A 100 15.59 12.15 -12.47
C VAL A 100 15.45 11.52 -11.07
N GLY A 101 16.19 10.46 -10.77
CA GLY A 101 16.31 9.97 -9.39
C GLY A 101 16.75 8.52 -9.29
N PHE A 102 16.84 8.04 -8.04
CA PHE A 102 17.23 6.68 -7.70
C PHE A 102 16.26 6.13 -6.66
N ASN A 103 15.84 4.87 -6.81
CA ASN A 103 14.86 4.24 -5.92
C ASN A 103 15.47 3.16 -4.99
N GLY A 104 16.79 3.14 -4.83
CA GLY A 104 17.50 2.14 -4.02
C GLY A 104 18.01 0.93 -4.81
N SER A 105 17.46 0.67 -5.99
CA SER A 105 17.87 -0.44 -6.87
C SER A 105 17.99 -0.05 -8.34
N GLN A 106 17.41 1.08 -8.72
CA GLN A 106 17.34 1.57 -10.09
C GLN A 106 17.55 3.07 -10.16
N SER A 107 18.37 3.50 -11.12
CA SER A 107 18.46 4.91 -11.55
C SER A 107 17.44 5.17 -12.65
N LEU A 108 16.73 6.28 -12.53
CA LEU A 108 15.67 6.71 -13.43
C LEU A 108 16.17 7.85 -14.31
N TYR A 109 15.95 7.73 -15.62
CA TYR A 109 16.32 8.73 -16.61
C TYR A 109 15.10 9.12 -17.44
N LEU A 110 14.92 10.42 -17.66
CA LEU A 110 13.98 10.96 -18.63
C LEU A 110 14.73 11.23 -19.93
N VAL A 111 14.20 10.76 -21.06
CA VAL A 111 14.80 11.00 -22.38
C VAL A 111 13.94 11.96 -23.18
N LEU A 112 14.59 13.04 -23.60
CA LEU A 112 14.02 14.12 -24.40
C LEU A 112 14.61 14.06 -25.79
N ASN A 113 13.74 14.15 -26.79
CA ASN A 113 14.13 14.20 -28.19
C ASN A 113 14.02 15.64 -28.71
N GLY A 114 15.01 16.14 -29.44
CA GLY A 114 15.02 17.47 -30.03
C GLY A 114 16.19 18.34 -29.57
N GLU A 115 16.25 19.55 -30.12
CA GLU A 115 17.27 20.53 -29.81
C GLU A 115 16.82 21.50 -28.73
N PHE A 116 17.59 21.55 -27.65
CA PHE A 116 17.35 22.45 -26.53
C PHE A 116 18.55 23.39 -26.37
N PRO A 117 18.32 24.72 -26.40
CA PRO A 117 19.36 25.68 -26.04
C PRO A 117 19.90 25.39 -24.63
N SER A 118 21.21 25.45 -24.44
CA SER A 118 21.87 24.96 -23.22
C SER A 118 21.32 25.58 -21.92
N ASP A 119 21.05 26.89 -21.91
CA ASP A 119 20.51 27.57 -20.72
C ASP A 119 19.07 27.16 -20.40
N ILE A 120 18.24 26.99 -21.43
CA ILE A 120 16.85 26.54 -21.29
C ILE A 120 16.84 25.08 -20.81
N PHE A 121 17.68 24.24 -21.43
CA PHE A 121 17.79 22.84 -21.04
C PHE A 121 18.21 22.69 -19.58
N ARG A 122 19.21 23.46 -19.13
CA ARG A 122 19.67 23.42 -17.73
C ARG A 122 18.56 23.79 -16.75
N GLN A 123 17.73 24.77 -17.06
CA GLN A 123 16.59 25.13 -16.20
C GLN A 123 15.49 24.09 -16.22
N LEU A 124 15.20 23.55 -17.40
CA LEU A 124 14.25 22.45 -17.58
C LEU A 124 14.68 21.21 -16.79
N GLU A 125 15.96 20.84 -16.91
CA GLU A 125 16.59 19.76 -16.17
C GLU A 125 16.44 19.94 -14.66
N ASN A 126 16.80 21.11 -14.13
CA ASN A 126 16.66 21.42 -12.70
C ASN A 126 15.20 21.30 -12.22
N TYR A 127 14.25 21.82 -12.99
CA TYR A 127 12.83 21.74 -12.65
C TYR A 127 12.34 20.28 -12.61
N ILE A 128 12.66 19.50 -13.64
CA ILE A 128 12.27 18.08 -13.74
C ILE A 128 12.89 17.29 -12.60
N GLN A 129 14.19 17.45 -12.34
CA GLN A 129 14.89 16.78 -11.24
C GLN A 129 14.25 17.11 -9.89
N SER A 130 13.92 18.38 -9.64
CA SER A 130 13.26 18.80 -8.41
C SER A 130 11.88 18.14 -8.24
N LYS A 131 11.06 18.15 -9.30
CA LYS A 131 9.72 17.53 -9.28
C LYS A 131 9.78 16.01 -9.08
N PHE A 132 10.69 15.31 -9.75
CA PHE A 132 10.85 13.88 -9.58
C PHE A 132 11.38 13.50 -8.18
N ARG A 133 12.33 14.25 -7.62
CA ARG A 133 12.79 14.03 -6.23
C ARG A 133 11.65 14.17 -5.23
N SER A 134 10.83 15.21 -5.37
CA SER A 134 9.65 15.40 -4.53
C SER A 134 8.66 14.23 -4.64
N LEU A 135 8.43 13.72 -5.85
CA LEU A 135 7.57 12.54 -6.05
C LEU A 135 8.14 11.30 -5.37
N LEU A 136 9.41 11.00 -5.60
CA LEU A 136 10.06 9.82 -5.03
C LEU A 136 10.01 9.88 -3.50
N GLN A 137 10.19 11.07 -2.91
CA GLN A 137 10.03 11.26 -1.47
C GLN A 137 8.60 10.99 -0.99
N VAL A 138 7.58 11.48 -1.69
CA VAL A 138 6.16 11.20 -1.34
C VAL A 138 5.86 9.71 -1.44
N LYS A 139 6.32 9.03 -2.50
CA LYS A 139 6.14 7.59 -2.67
C LYS A 139 6.86 6.79 -1.58
N GLU A 140 8.06 7.21 -1.21
CA GLU A 140 8.81 6.55 -0.13
C GLU A 140 8.14 6.77 1.22
N LEU A 141 7.63 7.98 1.50
CA LEU A 141 6.83 8.24 2.69
C LEU A 141 5.56 7.38 2.74
N GLN A 142 4.86 7.22 1.62
CA GLN A 142 3.70 6.32 1.52
C GLN A 142 4.09 4.86 1.75
N ARG A 143 5.23 4.41 1.20
CA ARG A 143 5.75 3.05 1.43
C ARG A 143 6.10 2.83 2.91
N LEU A 144 6.78 3.79 3.53
CA LEU A 144 7.11 3.76 4.96
C LEU A 144 5.84 3.78 5.83
N GLN A 145 4.82 4.55 5.43
CA GLN A 145 3.51 4.54 6.09
C GLN A 145 2.80 3.20 5.94
N ALA A 146 2.86 2.56 4.76
CA ALA A 146 2.28 1.24 4.55
C ALA A 146 2.97 0.18 5.42
N LEU A 147 4.31 0.19 5.50
CA LEU A 147 5.06 -0.66 6.43
C LEU A 147 4.71 -0.36 7.90
N ALA A 148 4.42 0.90 8.23
CA ALA A 148 4.01 1.28 9.57
C ALA A 148 2.58 0.83 9.93
N HIS A 149 1.78 0.33 8.98
CA HIS A 149 0.36 0.03 9.13
C HIS A 149 -0.01 -1.45 9.01
N VAL A 150 0.94 -2.31 8.64
CA VAL A 150 0.76 -3.76 8.58
C VAL A 150 1.39 -4.40 9.83
N ASP A 151 0.81 -5.50 10.30
CA ASP A 151 1.38 -6.35 11.35
C ASP A 151 2.29 -7.40 10.70
N ASP A 152 3.57 -7.40 11.10
CA ASP A 152 4.62 -8.23 10.47
C ASP A 152 4.40 -9.74 10.68
N VAL A 153 3.60 -10.13 11.68
CA VAL A 153 3.29 -11.54 11.91
C VAL A 153 2.17 -11.99 10.99
N THR A 154 1.04 -11.29 11.01
CA THR A 154 -0.22 -11.76 10.42
C THR A 154 -0.50 -11.23 9.02
N GLY A 155 0.19 -10.19 8.58
CA GLY A 155 -0.09 -9.49 7.32
C GLY A 155 -1.39 -8.66 7.32
N LEU A 156 -2.16 -8.68 8.41
CA LEU A 156 -3.30 -7.79 8.61
C LEU A 156 -2.85 -6.36 8.91
N TYR A 157 -3.78 -5.42 8.93
CA TYR A 157 -3.47 -4.09 9.44
C TYR A 157 -3.15 -4.15 10.95
N ASN A 158 -2.30 -3.26 11.42
CA ASN A 158 -1.93 -3.19 12.84
C ASN A 158 -2.80 -2.20 13.62
N GLN A 159 -2.59 -2.17 14.93
CA GLN A 159 -3.32 -1.29 15.86
C GLN A 159 -3.22 0.21 15.51
N ARG A 160 -2.10 0.66 14.91
CA ARG A 160 -1.94 2.07 14.52
C ARG A 160 -2.88 2.43 13.37
N LYS A 161 -2.98 1.55 12.36
CA LYS A 161 -3.91 1.71 11.24
C LYS A 161 -5.36 1.66 11.71
N PHE A 162 -5.69 0.74 12.62
CA PHE A 162 -7.02 0.65 13.22
C PHE A 162 -7.48 1.98 13.84
N LYS A 163 -6.62 2.62 14.66
CA LYS A 163 -6.94 3.91 15.29
C LYS A 163 -7.23 5.01 14.27
N SER A 164 -6.47 5.07 13.19
CA SER A 164 -6.69 6.04 12.11
C SER A 164 -7.99 5.78 11.35
N ASP A 165 -8.31 4.51 11.08
CA ASP A 165 -9.47 4.12 10.29
C ASP A 165 -10.78 4.30 11.05
N ILE A 166 -10.81 3.98 12.34
CA ILE A 166 -12.00 4.21 13.15
C ILE A 166 -12.29 5.70 13.33
N ASP A 167 -11.24 6.54 13.45
CA ASP A 167 -11.41 8.01 13.45
C ASP A 167 -11.98 8.50 12.11
N ALA A 168 -11.60 7.87 11.00
CA ALA A 168 -12.14 8.19 9.68
C ALA A 168 -13.60 7.74 9.53
N ALA A 169 -13.95 6.55 10.01
CA ALA A 169 -15.32 6.04 9.98
C ALA A 169 -16.29 6.89 10.83
N ILE A 170 -15.84 7.40 11.98
CA ILE A 170 -16.62 8.35 12.79
C ILE A 170 -16.86 9.66 12.03
N ARG A 171 -15.81 10.24 11.40
CA ARG A 171 -15.98 11.44 10.57
C ARG A 171 -16.90 11.21 9.38
N GLU A 172 -16.87 10.02 8.79
CA GLU A 172 -17.78 9.64 7.71
C GLU A 172 -19.22 9.55 8.20
N TYR A 173 -19.46 8.99 9.39
CA TYR A 173 -20.77 9.00 10.02
C TYR A 173 -21.26 10.44 10.25
N ASP A 174 -20.44 11.31 10.81
CA ASP A 174 -20.82 12.71 11.07
C ASP A 174 -21.18 13.47 9.79
N ALA A 175 -20.56 13.11 8.66
CA ALA A 175 -20.79 13.75 7.37
C ALA A 175 -21.95 13.14 6.56
N LEU A 176 -22.17 11.82 6.65
CA LEU A 176 -23.03 11.06 5.74
C LEU A 176 -24.07 10.17 6.45
N GLU A 177 -24.10 10.17 7.78
CA GLU A 177 -24.92 9.29 8.64
C GLU A 177 -24.73 7.79 8.35
N ARG A 178 -23.53 7.43 7.87
CA ARG A 178 -23.18 6.05 7.52
C ARG A 178 -22.63 5.32 8.73
N SER A 179 -23.45 4.48 9.35
CA SER A 179 -23.07 3.67 10.51
C SER A 179 -22.00 2.63 10.16
N PHE A 180 -21.27 2.18 11.17
CA PHE A 180 -20.36 1.05 11.07
C PHE A 180 -20.49 0.17 12.31
N SER A 181 -20.00 -1.06 12.21
CA SER A 181 -19.93 -1.97 13.35
C SER A 181 -18.49 -2.44 13.60
N LEU A 182 -18.22 -2.77 14.86
CA LEU A 182 -16.94 -3.23 15.34
C LEU A 182 -17.09 -4.64 15.92
N ILE A 183 -16.22 -5.55 15.48
CA ILE A 183 -16.17 -6.94 15.93
C ILE A 183 -14.81 -7.15 16.59
N PHE A 184 -14.79 -7.40 17.88
CA PHE A 184 -13.60 -7.66 18.67
C PHE A 184 -13.49 -9.18 18.91
N ILE A 185 -12.32 -9.74 18.66
CA ILE A 185 -12.10 -11.19 18.58
C ILE A 185 -10.85 -11.53 19.38
N ASP A 186 -10.90 -12.60 20.17
CA ASP A 186 -9.74 -13.13 20.89
C ASP A 186 -9.74 -14.66 20.81
N ILE A 187 -8.56 -15.25 20.64
CA ILE A 187 -8.37 -16.69 20.53
C ILE A 187 -8.47 -17.34 21.92
N ASP A 188 -9.43 -18.26 22.06
CA ASP A 188 -9.66 -18.95 23.32
C ASP A 188 -8.44 -19.80 23.72
N TYR A 189 -7.94 -19.59 24.94
CA TYR A 189 -6.84 -20.34 25.55
C TYR A 189 -5.49 -20.26 24.81
N PHE A 190 -5.25 -19.21 24.02
CA PHE A 190 -4.02 -19.08 23.24
C PHE A 190 -2.73 -19.09 24.07
N LYS A 191 -2.78 -18.54 25.30
CA LYS A 191 -1.65 -18.64 26.23
C LYS A 191 -1.26 -20.11 26.51
N SER A 192 -2.24 -20.98 26.73
CA SER A 192 -1.99 -22.41 26.97
C SER A 192 -1.34 -23.09 25.76
N ILE A 193 -1.69 -22.65 24.54
CA ILE A 193 -1.08 -23.14 23.31
C ILE A 193 0.39 -22.71 23.24
N ASN A 194 0.69 -21.44 23.54
CA ASN A 194 2.07 -20.96 23.61
C ASN A 194 2.87 -21.69 24.70
N ASP A 195 2.27 -21.94 25.86
CA ASP A 195 2.94 -22.64 26.97
C ASP A 195 3.18 -24.13 26.64
N GLY A 196 2.31 -24.75 25.82
CA GLY A 196 2.39 -26.16 25.43
C GLY A 196 3.26 -26.45 24.20
N HIS A 197 3.24 -25.57 23.21
CA HIS A 197 3.90 -25.77 21.91
C HIS A 197 5.01 -24.74 21.62
N GLY A 198 5.16 -23.71 22.45
CA GLY A 198 6.13 -22.64 22.25
C GLY A 198 5.64 -21.53 21.32
N HIS A 199 6.32 -20.39 21.41
CA HIS A 199 5.91 -19.15 20.74
C HIS A 199 6.02 -19.18 19.20
N LEU A 200 6.91 -20.01 18.64
CA LEU A 200 7.03 -20.15 17.18
C LEU A 200 5.76 -20.77 16.59
N ILE A 201 5.25 -21.83 17.23
CA ILE A 201 4.00 -22.47 16.85
C ILE A 201 2.83 -21.50 17.04
N GLY A 202 2.77 -20.79 18.16
CA GLY A 202 1.77 -19.74 18.37
C GLY A 202 1.79 -18.66 17.26
N THR A 203 2.98 -18.24 16.83
CA THR A 203 3.14 -17.26 15.74
C THR A 203 2.56 -17.77 14.42
N SER A 204 2.84 -19.03 14.06
CA SER A 204 2.25 -19.69 12.88
C SER A 204 0.72 -19.80 12.98
N LEU A 205 0.19 -20.15 14.16
CA LEU A 205 -1.25 -20.22 14.37
C LEU A 205 -1.93 -18.85 14.23
N LEU A 206 -1.29 -17.76 14.67
CA LEU A 206 -1.79 -16.40 14.47
C LEU A 206 -1.90 -16.05 12.99
N GLN A 207 -0.93 -16.45 12.16
CA GLN A 207 -0.97 -16.28 10.71
C GLN A 207 -2.16 -17.01 10.08
N GLN A 208 -2.35 -18.28 10.44
CA GLN A 208 -3.45 -19.08 9.91
C GLN A 208 -4.82 -18.55 10.35
N VAL A 209 -4.95 -18.10 11.61
CA VAL A 209 -6.19 -17.48 12.11
C VAL A 209 -6.46 -16.15 11.38
N ALA A 210 -5.44 -15.33 11.14
CA ALA A 210 -5.57 -14.10 10.40
C ALA A 210 -6.08 -14.33 8.96
N GLU A 211 -5.53 -15.32 8.26
CA GLU A 211 -6.00 -15.73 6.94
C GLU A 211 -7.44 -16.25 6.99
N THR A 212 -7.79 -17.01 8.03
CA THR A 212 -9.15 -17.50 8.27
C THR A 212 -10.13 -16.33 8.44
N ILE A 213 -9.80 -15.33 9.25
CA ILE A 213 -10.62 -14.14 9.45
C ILE A 213 -10.77 -13.37 8.13
N ARG A 214 -9.66 -13.08 7.45
CA ARG A 214 -9.66 -12.28 6.23
C ARG A 214 -10.48 -12.92 5.11
N SER A 215 -10.37 -14.23 4.92
CA SER A 215 -11.13 -14.98 3.91
C SER A 215 -12.62 -15.14 4.25
N THR A 216 -13.02 -14.82 5.49
CA THR A 216 -14.41 -14.94 5.96
C THR A 216 -15.22 -13.66 5.81
N VAL A 217 -14.55 -12.50 5.82
CA VAL A 217 -15.20 -11.19 5.76
C VAL A 217 -15.35 -10.69 4.31
N ARG A 218 -16.05 -9.56 4.11
CA ARG A 218 -16.16 -8.93 2.78
C ARG A 218 -14.86 -8.23 2.41
N GLU A 219 -14.71 -7.89 1.13
CA GLU A 219 -13.53 -7.16 0.65
C GLU A 219 -13.37 -5.79 1.35
N ASP A 220 -14.48 -5.08 1.53
CA ASP A 220 -14.55 -3.75 2.16
C ASP A 220 -14.40 -3.76 3.68
N ASP A 221 -14.56 -4.92 4.33
CA ASP A 221 -14.34 -5.05 5.77
C ASP A 221 -12.84 -4.93 6.05
N LEU A 222 -12.45 -4.20 7.09
CA LEU A 222 -11.04 -3.98 7.42
C LEU A 222 -10.66 -4.86 8.62
N CYS A 223 -9.66 -5.71 8.44
CA CYS A 223 -9.17 -6.64 9.46
C CYS A 223 -7.87 -6.15 10.07
N TYR A 224 -7.78 -6.20 11.40
CA TYR A 224 -6.64 -5.75 12.16
C TYR A 224 -6.20 -6.80 13.16
N ARG A 225 -4.89 -6.88 13.41
CA ARG A 225 -4.36 -7.42 14.66
C ARG A 225 -4.25 -6.29 15.68
N TYR A 226 -5.01 -6.38 16.76
CA TYR A 226 -5.06 -5.32 17.77
C TYR A 226 -3.89 -5.41 18.75
N GLY A 227 -3.50 -6.63 19.11
CA GLY A 227 -2.33 -6.93 19.94
C GLY A 227 -2.37 -8.38 20.44
N GLY A 228 -1.21 -9.02 20.64
CA GLY A 228 -1.17 -10.41 21.10
C GLY A 228 -1.94 -11.35 20.17
N ASP A 229 -3.00 -11.96 20.70
CA ASP A 229 -3.98 -12.85 20.07
C ASP A 229 -5.35 -12.22 19.80
N GLU A 230 -5.43 -10.89 19.92
CA GLU A 230 -6.63 -10.10 19.70
C GLU A 230 -6.67 -9.56 18.26
N PHE A 231 -7.84 -9.70 17.64
CA PHE A 231 -8.16 -9.22 16.31
C PHE A 231 -9.38 -8.31 16.34
N VAL A 232 -9.44 -7.38 15.40
CA VAL A 232 -10.57 -6.48 15.23
C VAL A 232 -10.99 -6.47 13.77
N VAL A 233 -12.30 -6.48 13.53
CA VAL A 233 -12.89 -6.19 12.22
C VAL A 233 -13.71 -4.92 12.34
N LEU A 234 -13.36 -3.92 11.52
CA LEU A 234 -14.19 -2.75 11.27
C LEU A 234 -15.04 -3.07 10.04
N ALA A 235 -16.36 -3.11 10.20
CA ALA A 235 -17.32 -3.42 9.14
C ALA A 235 -18.11 -2.15 8.77
N PRO A 236 -17.69 -1.42 7.71
CA PRO A 236 -18.41 -0.25 7.24
C PRO A 236 -19.84 -0.61 6.83
N TYR A 237 -20.77 0.34 7.00
CA TYR A 237 -22.14 0.25 6.49
C TYR A 237 -22.90 -1.00 6.95
N SER A 238 -22.54 -1.54 8.11
CA SER A 238 -23.07 -2.77 8.65
C SER A 238 -23.85 -2.49 9.93
N SER A 239 -25.08 -2.99 10.00
CA SER A 239 -25.89 -2.95 11.22
C SER A 239 -25.33 -3.87 12.30
N LEU A 240 -25.85 -3.77 13.53
CA LEU A 240 -25.48 -4.68 14.62
C LEU A 240 -25.77 -6.15 14.26
N GLU A 241 -26.89 -6.44 13.60
CA GLU A 241 -27.24 -7.81 13.19
C GLU A 241 -26.34 -8.31 12.05
N ASP A 242 -25.96 -7.45 11.10
CA ASP A 242 -24.98 -7.80 10.06
C ASP A 242 -23.63 -8.20 10.68
N ALA A 243 -23.14 -7.38 11.62
CA ALA A 243 -21.89 -7.62 12.30
C ALA A 243 -21.92 -8.88 13.19
N LYS A 244 -23.05 -9.16 13.83
CA LYS A 244 -23.28 -10.41 14.55
C LYS A 244 -23.23 -11.62 13.62
N MET A 245 -23.85 -11.55 12.43
CA MET A 245 -23.75 -12.62 11.43
C MET A 245 -22.32 -12.81 10.93
N ILE A 246 -21.57 -11.72 10.73
CA ILE A 246 -20.13 -11.79 10.39
C ILE A 246 -19.36 -12.48 11.52
N GLY A 247 -19.57 -12.09 12.78
CA GLY A 247 -18.96 -12.71 13.95
C GLY A 247 -19.29 -14.20 14.06
N GLN A 248 -20.54 -14.60 13.82
CA GLN A 248 -20.95 -16.01 13.83
C GLN A 248 -20.25 -16.80 12.71
N ARG A 249 -20.11 -16.20 11.54
CA ARG A 249 -19.40 -16.81 10.41
C ARG A 249 -17.91 -17.01 10.72
N ILE A 250 -17.26 -16.00 11.31
CA ILE A 250 -15.87 -16.08 11.76
C ILE A 250 -15.71 -17.21 12.79
N LEU A 251 -16.54 -17.22 13.84
CA LEU A 251 -16.52 -18.26 14.87
C LEU A 251 -16.67 -19.66 14.28
N SER A 252 -17.66 -19.84 13.40
CA SER A 252 -17.90 -21.12 12.74
C SER A 252 -16.72 -21.54 11.89
N ARG A 253 -16.12 -20.60 11.14
CA ARG A 253 -14.99 -20.89 10.26
C ARG A 253 -13.75 -21.28 11.05
N VAL A 254 -13.42 -20.53 12.11
CA VAL A 254 -12.31 -20.85 13.00
C VAL A 254 -12.48 -22.24 13.60
N LYS A 255 -13.66 -22.56 14.16
CA LYS A 255 -13.92 -23.89 14.74
C LYS A 255 -13.85 -25.04 13.74
N SER A 256 -14.22 -24.80 12.48
CA SER A 256 -14.20 -25.83 11.43
C SER A 256 -12.85 -25.98 10.73
N THR A 257 -11.93 -25.02 10.92
CA THR A 257 -10.62 -25.02 10.27
C THR A 257 -9.68 -25.90 11.06
N VAL A 258 -8.98 -26.78 10.34
CA VAL A 258 -7.90 -27.59 10.91
C VAL A 258 -6.62 -26.78 10.79
N TYR A 259 -6.05 -26.39 11.92
CA TYR A 259 -4.82 -25.60 11.97
C TYR A 259 -3.62 -26.53 12.07
N LYS A 260 -2.64 -26.33 11.20
CA LYS A 260 -1.46 -27.19 11.13
C LYS A 260 -0.34 -26.65 11.99
N ILE A 261 0.26 -27.53 12.79
CA ILE A 261 1.54 -27.28 13.43
C ILE A 261 2.62 -27.90 12.54
N GLU A 262 3.37 -27.08 11.81
CA GLU A 262 4.55 -27.56 11.08
C GLU A 262 5.76 -27.50 12.04
N ALA A 263 6.33 -28.67 12.35
CA ALA A 263 7.57 -28.75 13.10
C ALA A 263 8.73 -28.32 12.18
N GLU A 264 9.28 -27.12 12.38
CA GLU A 264 10.56 -26.78 11.75
C GLU A 264 11.67 -27.70 12.32
N LEU A 265 12.23 -28.47 11.40
CA LEU A 265 13.44 -29.29 11.49
C LEU A 265 14.43 -28.85 12.58
N GLU A 266 14.61 -29.69 13.61
CA GLU A 266 15.91 -30.16 14.17
C GLU A 266 15.84 -30.64 15.63
N ILE A 267 14.69 -30.59 16.31
CA ILE A 267 14.53 -31.25 17.62
C ILE A 267 13.25 -32.10 17.61
N ASN A 268 13.46 -33.39 17.37
CA ASN A 268 12.45 -34.45 17.47
C ASN A 268 11.71 -34.41 18.81
N THR A 269 10.46 -33.92 18.85
CA THR A 269 9.43 -34.40 19.82
C THR A 269 7.97 -34.18 19.42
N HIS A 270 7.64 -33.39 18.40
CA HIS A 270 6.23 -33.13 18.04
C HIS A 270 5.92 -33.71 16.65
N GLU A 271 5.00 -34.68 16.60
CA GLU A 271 4.37 -35.14 15.36
C GLU A 271 3.55 -33.98 14.76
N ASP A 272 3.25 -34.01 13.45
CA ASP A 272 2.32 -33.07 12.83
C ASP A 272 0.96 -33.19 13.54
N GLU A 273 0.68 -32.23 14.43
CA GLU A 273 -0.54 -32.20 15.23
C GLU A 273 -1.54 -31.19 14.66
N ASP A 274 -2.76 -31.66 14.47
CA ASP A 274 -3.90 -30.81 14.11
C ASP A 274 -4.47 -30.15 15.37
N VAL A 275 -4.55 -28.82 15.36
CA VAL A 275 -5.17 -28.05 16.45
C VAL A 275 -6.52 -27.53 16.03
N GLN A 276 -7.52 -27.71 16.90
CA GLN A 276 -8.80 -27.02 16.80
C GLN A 276 -8.79 -25.79 17.69
N LEU A 277 -9.07 -24.63 17.08
CA LEU A 277 -9.16 -23.36 17.78
C LEU A 277 -10.61 -22.91 17.94
N SER A 278 -10.82 -22.03 18.91
CA SER A 278 -12.08 -21.32 19.12
C SER A 278 -11.77 -19.86 19.42
N VAL A 279 -12.76 -18.99 19.22
CA VAL A 279 -12.64 -17.56 19.50
C VAL A 279 -13.84 -17.06 20.31
N SER A 280 -13.58 -16.09 21.18
CA SER A 280 -14.61 -15.30 21.85
C SER A 280 -14.77 -13.97 21.13
N ILE A 281 -16.01 -13.61 20.80
CA ILE A 281 -16.30 -12.46 19.93
C ILE A 281 -17.29 -11.51 20.60
N GLY A 282 -16.97 -10.22 20.54
CA GLY A 282 -17.83 -9.12 20.97
C GLY A 282 -18.17 -8.20 19.81
N VAL A 283 -19.42 -7.74 19.75
CA VAL A 283 -19.90 -6.88 18.67
C VAL A 283 -20.55 -5.62 19.23
N ALA A 284 -20.24 -4.47 18.65
CA ALA A 284 -20.89 -3.20 18.92
C ALA A 284 -21.10 -2.41 17.62
N ASN A 285 -22.08 -1.53 17.60
CA ASN A 285 -22.43 -0.67 16.48
C ASN A 285 -22.29 0.81 16.86
N TYR A 286 -21.75 1.60 15.93
CA TYR A 286 -21.71 3.05 16.03
C TYR A 286 -22.78 3.68 15.13
N PRO A 287 -23.61 4.60 15.65
CA PRO A 287 -23.55 5.21 16.99
C PRO A 287 -24.39 4.51 18.06
N THR A 288 -25.12 3.45 17.72
CA THR A 288 -26.15 2.85 18.60
C THR A 288 -25.64 2.55 20.00
N ASN A 289 -24.43 2.01 20.12
CA ASN A 289 -23.87 1.58 21.40
C ASN A 289 -22.79 2.53 21.97
N ALA A 290 -22.45 3.62 21.28
CA ALA A 290 -21.34 4.49 21.64
C ALA A 290 -21.35 5.84 20.92
N SER A 291 -20.84 6.87 21.59
CA SER A 291 -20.75 8.25 21.07
C SER A 291 -19.35 8.69 20.65
N GLY A 292 -18.36 7.80 20.76
CA GLY A 292 -17.01 8.09 20.27
C GLY A 292 -16.10 6.87 20.21
N ARG A 293 -14.88 7.08 19.68
CA ARG A 293 -13.89 6.01 19.43
C ARG A 293 -13.64 5.11 20.64
N ASN A 294 -13.34 5.70 21.81
CA ASN A 294 -12.95 4.89 22.97
C ASN A 294 -14.14 4.10 23.51
N GLU A 295 -15.35 4.65 23.41
CA GLU A 295 -16.58 4.00 23.86
C GLU A 295 -16.93 2.80 22.97
N ILE A 296 -16.87 2.94 21.64
CA ILE A 296 -17.21 1.84 20.73
C ILE A 296 -16.20 0.68 20.83
N ILE A 297 -14.91 1.01 20.96
CA ILE A 297 -13.85 0.00 21.20
C ILE A 297 -14.10 -0.70 22.53
N GLY A 298 -14.31 0.07 23.61
CA GLY A 298 -14.53 -0.48 24.95
C GLY A 298 -15.82 -1.30 25.05
N MET A 299 -16.85 -0.97 24.26
CA MET A 299 -18.08 -1.74 24.21
C MET A 299 -17.88 -3.10 23.51
N ALA A 300 -17.23 -3.11 22.35
CA ALA A 300 -16.95 -4.35 21.63
C ALA A 300 -16.02 -5.28 22.45
N ASP A 301 -14.97 -4.72 23.06
CA ASP A 301 -14.08 -5.45 23.99
C ASP A 301 -14.86 -6.04 25.18
N ARG A 302 -15.71 -5.24 25.83
CA ARG A 302 -16.56 -5.74 26.93
C ARG A 302 -17.43 -6.91 26.50
N MET A 303 -18.04 -6.86 25.32
CA MET A 303 -18.85 -7.97 24.81
C MET A 303 -18.01 -9.21 24.52
N MET A 304 -16.79 -9.05 24.01
CA MET A 304 -15.86 -10.17 23.81
C MET A 304 -15.48 -10.80 25.16
N TYR A 305 -15.29 -9.97 26.18
CA TYR A 305 -15.01 -10.44 27.53
C TYR A 305 -16.21 -11.18 28.16
N GLU A 306 -17.44 -10.74 27.91
CA GLU A 306 -18.65 -11.47 28.29
C GLU A 306 -18.77 -12.82 27.56
N ALA A 307 -18.37 -12.90 26.29
CA ALA A 307 -18.26 -14.17 25.59
C ALA A 307 -17.27 -15.12 26.28
N LYS A 308 -16.11 -14.61 26.73
CA LYS A 308 -15.14 -15.41 27.52
C LYS A 308 -15.72 -15.88 28.85
N LYS A 309 -16.36 -15.00 29.61
CA LYS A 309 -16.94 -15.32 30.93
C LYS A 309 -18.08 -16.31 30.86
N SER A 310 -18.90 -16.24 29.82
CA SER A 310 -20.09 -17.09 29.69
C SER A 310 -19.78 -18.47 29.09
N GLY A 311 -18.51 -18.84 28.91
CA GLY A 311 -18.11 -20.18 28.47
C GLY A 311 -17.33 -20.22 27.15
N ARG A 312 -16.89 -19.07 26.62
CA ARG A 312 -16.07 -18.94 25.40
C ARG A 312 -16.75 -19.46 24.13
N GLY A 313 -16.06 -19.36 22.99
CA GLY A 313 -16.49 -19.95 21.73
C GLY A 313 -17.86 -19.49 21.25
N LYS A 314 -18.16 -18.21 21.40
CA LYS A 314 -19.46 -17.61 21.09
C LYS A 314 -19.33 -16.13 20.71
N VAL A 315 -20.44 -15.58 20.23
CA VAL A 315 -20.61 -14.17 19.92
C VAL A 315 -21.54 -13.53 20.96
N CYS A 316 -21.11 -12.43 21.55
CA CYS A 316 -21.93 -11.55 22.38
C CYS A 316 -22.06 -10.19 21.68
N VAL A 317 -23.24 -9.58 21.79
CA VAL A 317 -23.57 -8.31 21.12
C VAL A 317 -23.97 -7.28 22.16
N ALA A 318 -23.61 -6.01 21.93
CA ALA A 318 -24.00 -4.93 22.80
C ALA A 318 -25.51 -4.68 22.71
N ASP A 319 -26.14 -4.44 23.86
CA ASP A 319 -27.56 -4.09 23.93
C ASP A 319 -27.80 -2.75 23.22
N SER A 320 -28.91 -2.68 22.48
CA SER A 320 -29.37 -1.48 21.76
C SER A 320 -29.99 -0.44 22.69
#